data_AF-A0A357IDF1-F1
#
_entry.id   AF-A0A357IDF1-F1
#
_cell.length_a   1.000
_cell.length_b   1.000
_cell.length_c   1.000
_cell.angle_alpha   90.00
_cell.angle_beta   90.00
_cell.angle_gamma   90.00
#
_symmetry.space_group_name_H-M   'P 1'
#
loop_
_entity.id
_entity.type
_entity.pdbx_description
1 polymer ?
#
loop_
_entity_poly.entity_id
_entity_poly.type
_entity_poly.pdbx_seq_one_letter_code
_entity_poly.pdbx_strand_id
1 'polypeptide(L)'
;MILRCLLARCPQPRLRTLALLLFCAESLWAAEARMLVLDASGSMWGRVDGAIKIDIARDAMRELAKDWPDDTHIGLVVYGHREKGNCDDIELIMPPAPLQRKTLDPAVSPLTPTGKTPLSSAVRKAAEELRFSELKATVVLVSDGKETCGHDPCELGAELEKYGIDFTAHVIGFDVKRRDEQLELRCLAENTGGDYFPSDTAEELEDALRKTAKPATDNTPASDLPDVVLDAPDTVEATSDVTIKLLADAGLDGRLHLFASGSDTPITYQRVQPVASGGYKPIVLRAPAQAGNYTLKLLHVDTGEVLAEKPLTVIANELTLVAADTVLIASTVEVQLTGPADLQGRIDLYDPRSQTSYTYAAVEAAPEGGYAPVLLETPAIAGEYTVRFTDTDGKTQADKPLYVEAADISIDATEVAPMATRVTAGLLAPPGLDGHLSLTQAGRRGALLSQRIQTDADGEYAALTFDLPAIAGDYTWRFTSLANETLAEKPLRVLDATLELNAPARATLGEVVEIIPHAPTGFVGTIHLEDAKRQRMGEAQALTAEGDRFAVVAFKMPKLAGAYAFVVLSTSGDRLLERQIVLND
;
A
#
# COMPACT_ATOMS: atom_id res chain seq x y z
N MET A 1 -0.05 66.94 54.12
CA MET A 1 0.25 66.05 55.27
C MET A 1 1.69 65.56 55.11
N ILE A 2 2.51 65.82 56.11
CA ILE A 2 3.97 65.70 56.14
C ILE A 2 4.37 64.24 56.43
N LEU A 3 5.41 63.71 55.75
CA LEU A 3 6.45 62.80 56.27
C LEU A 3 7.54 62.66 55.17
N ARG A 4 8.77 63.21 55.28
CA ARG A 4 9.98 62.72 56.01
C ARG A 4 10.20 61.20 55.86
N CYS A 5 11.37 60.62 55.54
CA CYS A 5 12.78 61.06 55.41
C CYS A 5 13.67 59.87 54.96
N LEU A 6 14.78 60.15 54.22
CA LEU A 6 16.15 59.56 54.30
C LEU A 6 16.34 58.02 54.04
N LEU A 7 17.27 57.48 53.22
CA LEU A 7 18.70 57.80 53.00
C LEU A 7 19.27 57.11 51.73
N ALA A 8 20.14 57.85 51.03
CA ALA A 8 21.46 57.46 50.50
C ALA A 8 21.59 56.41 49.36
N ARG A 9 21.95 56.87 48.15
CA ARG A 9 23.35 57.04 47.66
C ARG A 9 23.37 57.57 46.21
N CYS A 10 24.22 58.59 46.00
CA CYS A 10 24.66 59.19 44.72
C CYS A 10 25.49 58.21 43.85
N PRO A 11 25.92 58.57 42.61
CA PRO A 11 25.47 59.65 41.73
C PRO A 11 25.26 59.22 40.24
N GLN A 12 24.53 60.11 39.55
CA GLN A 12 24.48 60.47 38.12
C GLN A 12 25.85 60.51 37.38
N PRO A 13 25.96 60.94 36.11
CA PRO A 13 24.98 61.16 35.02
C PRO A 13 25.45 60.53 33.68
N ARG A 14 24.61 60.39 32.63
CA ARG A 14 25.05 60.68 31.24
C ARG A 14 23.87 61.08 30.35
N LEU A 15 23.93 62.34 29.90
CA LEU A 15 23.20 62.93 28.79
C LEU A 15 23.37 62.06 27.53
N ARG A 16 22.25 61.73 26.88
CA ARG A 16 22.21 61.06 25.58
C ARG A 16 22.27 62.10 24.47
N THR A 17 23.43 62.24 23.85
CA THR A 17 23.62 62.94 22.58
C THR A 17 23.40 61.93 21.45
N LEU A 18 22.37 62.13 20.63
CA LEU A 18 22.07 61.32 19.47
C LEU A 18 22.98 61.75 18.31
N ALA A 19 24.14 61.11 18.19
CA ALA A 19 25.02 61.23 17.03
C ALA A 19 24.61 60.18 15.99
N LEU A 20 24.09 60.65 14.86
CA LEU A 20 23.77 59.84 13.69
C LEU A 20 25.09 59.43 13.01
N LEU A 21 25.63 58.27 13.39
CA LEU A 21 26.70 57.59 12.68
C LEU A 21 26.13 57.03 11.37
N LEU A 22 26.52 57.63 10.24
CA LEU A 22 26.50 56.93 8.95
C LEU A 22 27.49 55.75 9.08
N PHE A 23 26.98 54.59 9.45
CA PHE A 23 27.62 53.33 9.11
C PHE A 23 27.44 53.18 7.59
N CYS A 24 28.50 53.42 6.82
CA CYS A 24 28.62 52.72 5.54
C CYS A 24 28.60 51.23 5.89
N ALA A 25 27.45 50.60 5.71
CA ALA A 25 27.42 49.18 5.47
C ALA A 25 28.17 48.99 4.15
N GLU A 26 29.48 48.78 4.23
CA GLU A 26 30.15 47.99 3.21
C GLU A 26 29.42 46.66 3.23
N SER A 27 28.57 46.47 2.23
CA SER A 27 28.09 45.17 1.82
C SER A 27 29.32 44.31 1.60
N LEU A 28 29.72 43.54 2.63
CA LEU A 28 30.55 42.36 2.45
C LEU A 28 29.72 41.40 1.59
N TRP A 29 29.75 41.61 0.28
CA TRP A 29 29.73 40.47 -0.62
C TRP A 29 30.98 39.69 -0.25
N ALA A 30 30.80 38.56 0.44
CA ALA A 30 31.86 37.57 0.57
C ALA A 30 32.17 37.10 -0.86
N ALA A 31 33.13 37.74 -1.50
CA ALA A 31 33.72 37.24 -2.72
C ALA A 31 34.31 35.87 -2.38
N GLU A 32 33.89 34.82 -3.09
CA GLU A 32 34.41 33.46 -2.89
C GLU A 32 35.94 33.49 -3.05
N ALA A 33 36.65 33.29 -1.95
CA ALA A 33 38.11 33.25 -1.93
C ALA A 33 38.57 31.84 -2.27
N ARG A 34 39.56 31.73 -3.16
CA ARG A 34 40.10 30.46 -3.62
C ARG A 34 41.59 30.38 -3.37
N MET A 35 42.06 29.19 -3.01
CA MET A 35 43.47 28.93 -2.84
C MET A 35 43.92 27.89 -3.85
N LEU A 36 44.90 28.26 -4.68
CA LEU A 36 45.63 27.32 -5.50
C LEU A 36 46.70 26.64 -4.65
N VAL A 37 46.82 25.32 -4.75
CA VAL A 37 47.90 24.53 -4.14
C VAL A 37 48.67 23.84 -5.26
N LEU A 38 49.93 24.23 -5.44
CA LEU A 38 50.75 23.73 -6.55
C LEU A 38 51.86 22.80 -6.03
N ASP A 39 51.92 21.62 -6.62
CA ASP A 39 53.04 20.69 -6.48
C ASP A 39 54.28 21.22 -7.21
N ALA A 40 55.35 21.38 -6.46
CA ALA A 40 56.69 21.60 -6.98
C ALA A 40 57.68 20.65 -6.32
N SER A 41 57.26 19.41 -6.02
CA SER A 41 58.09 18.32 -5.54
C SER A 41 58.97 17.76 -6.65
N GLY A 42 60.00 16.97 -6.29
CA GLY A 42 61.02 16.53 -7.26
C GLY A 42 60.50 15.76 -8.48
N SER A 43 59.31 15.14 -8.41
CA SER A 43 58.67 14.44 -9.54
C SER A 43 58.24 15.38 -10.67
N MET A 44 58.02 16.66 -10.38
CA MET A 44 57.66 17.69 -11.36
C MET A 44 58.79 18.05 -12.35
N TRP A 45 59.99 17.45 -12.21
CA TRP A 45 61.01 17.40 -13.26
C TRP A 45 60.70 16.41 -14.39
N GLY A 46 59.68 15.57 -14.21
CA GLY A 46 59.19 14.64 -15.23
C GLY A 46 58.76 15.35 -16.51
N ARG A 47 58.55 14.58 -17.58
CA ARG A 47 58.12 15.13 -18.87
C ARG A 47 56.81 14.53 -19.32
N VAL A 48 55.97 15.40 -19.87
CA VAL A 48 54.71 15.08 -20.54
C VAL A 48 54.77 15.72 -21.91
N ASP A 49 54.50 14.95 -22.97
CA ASP A 49 54.56 15.41 -24.37
C ASP A 49 55.83 16.18 -24.76
N GLY A 50 56.95 15.80 -24.14
CA GLY A 50 58.26 16.41 -24.40
C GLY A 50 58.52 17.72 -23.66
N ALA A 51 57.58 18.29 -22.90
CA ALA A 51 57.81 19.45 -22.02
C ALA A 51 57.96 19.01 -20.54
N ILE A 52 58.56 19.86 -19.70
CA ILE A 52 58.77 19.56 -18.27
C ILE A 52 57.46 19.87 -17.51
N LYS A 53 57.04 18.98 -16.61
CA LYS A 53 55.75 19.10 -15.89
C LYS A 53 55.58 20.45 -15.18
N ILE A 54 56.60 20.92 -14.46
CA ILE A 54 56.52 22.22 -13.76
C ILE A 54 56.36 23.40 -14.72
N ASP A 55 56.93 23.33 -15.93
CA ASP A 55 56.79 24.39 -16.93
C ASP A 55 55.36 24.41 -17.49
N ILE A 56 54.79 23.22 -17.74
CA ILE A 56 53.39 23.06 -18.15
C ILE A 56 52.44 23.62 -17.07
N ALA A 57 52.67 23.28 -15.79
CA ALA A 57 51.85 23.77 -14.69
C ALA A 57 51.94 25.31 -14.54
N ARG A 58 53.13 25.90 -14.72
CA ARG A 58 53.27 27.37 -14.74
C ARG A 58 52.50 28.00 -15.86
N ASP A 59 52.61 27.45 -17.07
CA ASP A 59 51.95 27.98 -18.25
C ASP A 59 50.43 27.90 -18.12
N ALA A 60 49.91 26.78 -17.62
CA ALA A 60 48.48 26.62 -17.34
C ALA A 60 47.98 27.62 -16.28
N MET A 61 48.76 27.88 -15.22
CA MET A 61 48.42 28.91 -14.22
C MET A 61 48.41 30.33 -14.80
N ARG A 62 49.37 30.66 -15.68
CA ARG A 62 49.40 31.96 -16.37
C ARG A 62 48.19 32.14 -17.27
N GLU A 63 47.81 31.09 -17.98
CA GLU A 63 46.68 31.13 -18.88
C GLU A 63 45.38 31.30 -18.10
N LEU A 64 45.20 30.55 -17.01
CA LEU A 64 44.05 30.63 -16.13
C LEU A 64 43.81 32.06 -15.59
N ALA A 65 44.88 32.77 -15.22
CA ALA A 65 44.77 34.11 -14.68
C ALA A 65 44.25 35.16 -15.69
N LYS A 66 44.27 34.87 -16.99
CA LYS A 66 43.69 35.75 -18.01
C LYS A 66 42.17 35.72 -17.98
N ASP A 67 41.58 34.58 -17.63
CA ASP A 67 40.14 34.34 -17.70
C ASP A 67 39.39 34.68 -16.41
N TRP A 68 40.12 34.93 -15.32
CA TRP A 68 39.51 35.33 -14.07
C TRP A 68 39.10 36.82 -14.03
N PRO A 69 37.91 37.12 -13.47
CA PRO A 69 37.52 38.47 -13.09
C PRO A 69 38.50 39.08 -12.08
N ASP A 70 38.79 40.38 -12.22
CA ASP A 70 39.76 41.11 -11.36
C ASP A 70 39.33 41.22 -9.88
N ASP A 71 38.06 40.95 -9.57
CA ASP A 71 37.48 40.93 -8.22
C ASP A 71 37.54 39.57 -7.53
N THR A 72 38.00 38.52 -8.23
CA THR A 72 38.19 37.18 -7.65
C THR A 72 39.33 37.19 -6.64
N HIS A 73 39.08 36.72 -5.42
CA HIS A 73 40.11 36.61 -4.39
C HIS A 73 40.88 35.29 -4.56
N ILE A 74 42.15 35.37 -4.96
CA ILE A 74 42.99 34.21 -5.23
C ILE A 74 44.24 34.25 -4.35
N GLY A 75 44.57 33.12 -3.73
CA GLY A 75 45.85 32.86 -3.09
C GLY A 75 46.61 31.71 -3.77
N LEU A 76 47.89 31.55 -3.41
CA LEU A 76 48.75 30.48 -3.89
C LEU A 76 49.62 29.93 -2.76
N VAL A 77 49.48 28.63 -2.51
CA VAL A 77 50.37 27.81 -1.68
C VAL A 77 51.18 26.90 -2.60
N VAL A 78 52.46 26.74 -2.33
CA VAL A 78 53.35 25.84 -3.08
C VAL A 78 54.10 24.95 -2.11
N TYR A 79 54.27 23.68 -2.44
CA TYR A 79 55.06 22.76 -1.63
C TYR A 79 56.22 22.13 -2.41
N GLY A 80 57.26 21.73 -1.69
CA GLY A 80 58.39 20.95 -2.21
C GLY A 80 59.39 21.73 -3.06
N HIS A 81 59.36 23.06 -3.11
CA HIS A 81 60.17 23.84 -4.06
C HIS A 81 61.53 24.35 -3.52
N ARG A 82 61.89 24.10 -2.25
CA ARG A 82 63.08 24.70 -1.61
C ARG A 82 64.04 23.68 -1.01
N GLU A 83 63.52 22.68 -0.30
CA GLU A 83 64.34 21.79 0.54
C GLU A 83 64.12 20.31 0.24
N LYS A 84 65.21 19.60 -0.04
CA LYS A 84 65.15 18.17 -0.33
C LYS A 84 64.80 17.37 0.93
N GLY A 85 63.75 16.54 0.85
CA GLY A 85 63.40 15.61 1.92
C GLY A 85 62.60 16.21 3.08
N ASN A 86 62.34 17.52 3.08
CA ASN A 86 61.59 18.21 4.11
C ASN A 86 60.07 18.13 3.86
N CYS A 87 59.32 17.66 4.85
CA CYS A 87 57.84 17.59 4.81
C CYS A 87 57.15 18.87 5.27
N ASP A 88 57.90 19.80 5.85
CA ASP A 88 57.43 21.13 6.25
C ASP A 88 57.68 22.19 5.15
N ASP A 89 58.18 21.77 3.97
CA ASP A 89 58.44 22.67 2.85
C ASP A 89 57.15 23.08 2.13
N ILE A 90 56.36 23.91 2.80
CA ILE A 90 55.10 24.48 2.32
C ILE A 90 55.19 26.00 2.49
N GLU A 91 54.95 26.75 1.44
CA GLU A 91 55.03 28.21 1.44
C GLU A 91 53.75 28.83 0.90
N LEU A 92 53.25 29.84 1.62
CA LEU A 92 52.23 30.74 1.10
C LEU A 92 52.93 31.82 0.25
N ILE A 93 52.86 31.68 -1.07
CA ILE A 93 53.49 32.61 -2.02
C ILE A 93 52.60 33.85 -2.20
N MET A 94 51.28 33.65 -2.25
CA MET A 94 50.30 34.74 -2.35
C MET A 94 49.19 34.54 -1.33
N PRO A 95 48.97 35.48 -0.39
CA PRO A 95 47.80 35.43 0.47
C PRO A 95 46.51 35.66 -0.35
N PRO A 96 45.35 35.16 0.08
CA PRO A 96 44.08 35.40 -0.61
C PRO A 96 43.77 36.90 -0.71
N ALA A 97 43.80 37.43 -1.92
CA ALA A 97 43.54 38.83 -2.22
C ALA A 97 42.97 38.96 -3.64
N PRO A 98 42.30 40.08 -3.99
CA PRO A 98 41.85 40.33 -5.36
C PRO A 98 42.97 40.09 -6.38
N LEU A 99 42.69 39.31 -7.42
CA LEU A 99 43.68 38.86 -8.38
C LEU A 99 44.36 40.06 -9.06
N GLN A 100 45.66 40.19 -8.85
CA GLN A 100 46.50 41.10 -9.61
C GLN A 100 47.22 40.29 -10.68
N ARG A 101 46.73 40.28 -11.92
CA ARG A 101 47.29 39.45 -13.01
C ARG A 101 48.81 39.58 -13.18
N LYS A 102 49.38 40.73 -12.81
CA LYS A 102 50.83 41.01 -12.86
C LYS A 102 51.66 40.35 -11.75
N THR A 103 51.04 39.80 -10.71
CA THR A 103 51.73 39.19 -9.56
C THR A 103 51.89 37.68 -9.66
N LEU A 104 51.09 37.01 -10.51
CA LEU A 104 51.15 35.54 -10.63
C LEU A 104 52.43 35.05 -11.31
N ASP A 105 52.87 35.71 -12.38
CA ASP A 105 54.11 35.34 -13.08
C ASP A 105 55.35 35.37 -12.16
N PRO A 106 55.62 36.46 -11.42
CA PRO A 106 56.69 36.49 -10.42
C PRO A 106 56.56 35.42 -9.33
N ALA A 107 55.34 34.98 -9.01
CA ALA A 107 55.06 33.98 -7.98
C ALA A 107 55.43 32.55 -8.42
N VAL A 108 55.16 32.18 -9.68
CA VAL A 108 55.36 30.79 -10.17
C VAL A 108 56.66 30.56 -10.95
N SER A 109 57.22 31.62 -11.56
CA SER A 109 58.48 31.56 -12.31
C SER A 109 59.70 31.02 -11.54
N PRO A 110 59.96 31.44 -10.28
CA PRO A 110 61.19 31.06 -9.58
C PRO A 110 61.13 29.67 -8.92
N LEU A 111 59.98 28.99 -8.96
CA LEU A 111 59.81 27.69 -8.31
C LEU A 111 60.86 26.69 -8.85
N THR A 112 61.31 25.72 -8.06
CA THR A 112 62.25 24.71 -8.56
C THR A 112 61.91 23.36 -7.96
N PRO A 113 61.58 22.34 -8.76
CA PRO A 113 61.20 21.05 -8.22
C PRO A 113 62.32 20.40 -7.39
N THR A 114 62.12 20.18 -6.07
CA THR A 114 63.23 19.80 -5.17
C THR A 114 62.88 18.73 -4.13
N GLY A 115 61.80 18.95 -3.39
CA GLY A 115 61.45 18.32 -2.13
C GLY A 115 60.47 17.15 -2.24
N LYS A 116 59.83 16.85 -1.12
CA LYS A 116 58.76 15.84 -1.00
C LYS A 116 57.39 16.44 -1.35
N THR A 117 56.36 15.60 -1.26
CA THR A 117 54.95 15.89 -1.60
C THR A 117 54.09 15.93 -0.33
N PRO A 118 54.22 16.94 0.57
CA PRO A 118 53.38 17.10 1.77
C PRO A 118 52.01 17.69 1.44
N LEU A 119 51.31 17.02 0.54
CA LEU A 119 50.07 17.48 -0.10
C LEU A 119 48.97 17.78 0.91
N SER A 120 48.75 16.87 1.86
CA SER A 120 47.71 16.98 2.88
C SER A 120 47.95 18.20 3.77
N SER A 121 49.20 18.38 4.22
CA SER A 121 49.57 19.55 5.02
C SER A 121 49.46 20.85 4.23
N ALA A 122 49.72 20.83 2.92
CA ALA A 122 49.55 21.99 2.07
C ALA A 122 48.08 22.37 1.85
N VAL A 123 47.20 21.38 1.64
CA VAL A 123 45.74 21.61 1.54
C VAL A 123 45.17 22.11 2.86
N ARG A 124 45.62 21.57 4.00
CA ARG A 124 45.25 22.09 5.32
C ARG A 124 45.66 23.55 5.50
N LYS A 125 46.92 23.88 5.18
CA LYS A 125 47.39 25.27 5.25
C LYS A 125 46.56 26.18 4.36
N ALA A 126 46.27 25.76 3.13
CA ALA A 126 45.40 26.49 2.21
C ALA A 126 44.00 26.76 2.81
N ALA A 127 43.38 25.75 3.41
CA ALA A 127 42.10 25.88 4.08
C ALA A 127 42.14 26.87 5.25
N GLU A 128 43.20 26.82 6.08
CA GLU A 128 43.41 27.72 7.22
C GLU A 128 43.57 29.18 6.78
N GLU A 129 44.34 29.45 5.72
CA GLU A 129 44.53 30.81 5.18
C GLU A 129 43.22 31.38 4.59
N LEU A 130 42.33 30.51 4.10
CA LEU A 130 40.99 30.88 3.66
C LEU A 130 39.98 31.02 4.82
N ARG A 131 40.38 30.70 6.05
CA ARG A 131 39.49 30.67 7.24
C ARG A 131 38.27 29.78 6.98
N PHE A 132 38.50 28.57 6.46
CA PHE A 132 37.46 27.63 6.02
C PHE A 132 36.37 27.31 7.07
N SER A 133 36.65 27.47 8.37
CA SER A 133 35.67 27.29 9.44
C SER A 133 34.73 28.48 9.66
N GLU A 134 35.00 29.62 9.03
CA GLU A 134 34.26 30.87 9.18
C GLU A 134 33.69 31.38 7.83
N LEU A 135 34.28 30.98 6.71
CA LEU A 135 33.93 31.42 5.36
C LEU A 135 33.91 30.23 4.40
N LYS A 136 33.05 30.31 3.36
CA LYS A 136 33.12 29.40 2.22
C LYS A 136 34.49 29.47 1.57
N ALA A 137 35.08 28.31 1.30
CA ALA A 137 36.47 28.22 0.88
C ALA A 137 36.64 27.11 -0.16
N THR A 138 37.25 27.46 -1.30
CA THR A 138 37.58 26.48 -2.34
C THR A 138 39.09 26.36 -2.48
N VAL A 139 39.60 25.13 -2.40
CA VAL A 139 40.99 24.79 -2.68
C VAL A 139 41.06 24.06 -4.01
N VAL A 140 42.03 24.43 -4.85
CA VAL A 140 42.33 23.72 -6.09
C VAL A 140 43.76 23.22 -6.02
N LEU A 141 43.92 21.91 -5.89
CA LEU A 141 45.20 21.23 -5.77
C LEU A 141 45.64 20.70 -7.13
N VAL A 142 46.87 20.99 -7.53
CA VAL A 142 47.53 20.38 -8.69
C VAL A 142 48.68 19.53 -8.19
N SER A 143 48.61 18.22 -8.38
CA SER A 143 49.62 17.25 -7.92
C SER A 143 49.96 16.24 -9.00
N ASP A 144 51.23 15.84 -9.10
CA ASP A 144 51.69 14.80 -10.04
C ASP A 144 51.95 13.43 -9.40
N GLY A 145 51.59 13.28 -8.12
CA GLY A 145 51.75 12.01 -7.43
C GLY A 145 51.09 11.97 -6.06
N LYS A 146 51.32 10.86 -5.37
CA LYS A 146 50.82 10.59 -4.03
C LYS A 146 51.51 11.39 -2.94
N GLU A 147 50.85 11.44 -1.78
CA GLU A 147 51.40 11.91 -0.53
C GLU A 147 52.67 11.12 -0.13
N THR A 148 53.77 11.81 0.20
CA THR A 148 55.04 11.18 0.59
C THR A 148 55.53 11.55 2.00
N CYS A 149 54.69 12.27 2.76
CA CYS A 149 54.98 12.71 4.11
C CYS A 149 54.13 12.03 5.20
N GLY A 150 53.35 11.01 4.83
CA GLY A 150 52.75 10.07 5.78
C GLY A 150 51.37 10.49 6.32
N HIS A 151 50.75 11.50 5.72
CA HIS A 151 49.34 11.81 5.95
C HIS A 151 48.45 10.99 5.02
N ASP A 152 47.16 10.88 5.38
CA ASP A 152 46.14 10.27 4.53
C ASP A 152 45.27 11.40 3.93
N PRO A 153 45.32 11.62 2.59
CA PRO A 153 44.49 12.61 1.92
C PRO A 153 42.99 12.37 2.12
N CYS A 154 42.54 11.12 2.21
CA CYS A 154 41.13 10.80 2.49
C CYS A 154 40.69 11.29 3.87
N GLU A 155 41.51 10.99 4.88
CA GLU A 155 41.23 11.37 6.28
C GLU A 155 41.19 12.89 6.42
N LEU A 156 42.13 13.58 5.76
CA LEU A 156 42.11 15.04 5.70
C LEU A 156 40.84 15.58 5.07
N GLY A 157 40.42 15.04 3.91
CA GLY A 157 39.20 15.49 3.23
C GLY A 157 37.98 15.39 4.12
N ALA A 158 37.81 14.25 4.80
CA ALA A 158 36.72 14.04 5.75
C ALA A 158 36.80 14.99 6.96
N GLU A 159 38.01 15.33 7.43
CA GLU A 159 38.20 16.30 8.50
C GLU A 159 37.83 17.72 8.07
N LEU A 160 38.30 18.16 6.91
CA LEU A 160 38.07 19.52 6.40
C LEU A 160 36.59 19.76 6.08
N GLU A 161 35.90 18.78 5.51
CA GLU A 161 34.45 18.83 5.28
C GLU A 161 33.68 18.96 6.60
N LYS A 162 34.10 18.20 7.62
CA LYS A 162 33.43 18.20 8.92
C LYS A 162 33.52 19.54 9.66
N TYR A 163 34.64 20.25 9.54
CA TYR A 163 34.90 21.49 10.29
C TYR A 163 34.77 22.76 9.45
N GLY A 164 34.68 22.64 8.13
CA GLY A 164 34.49 23.74 7.21
C GLY A 164 33.04 24.19 7.08
N ILE A 165 32.86 25.43 6.62
CA ILE A 165 31.58 25.92 6.11
C ILE A 165 31.64 25.79 4.59
N ASP A 166 31.01 24.77 4.02
CA ASP A 166 30.96 24.56 2.56
C ASP A 166 32.37 24.59 1.93
N PHE A 167 33.27 23.79 2.52
CA PHE A 167 34.65 23.70 2.10
C PHE A 167 34.76 22.71 0.94
N THR A 168 35.34 23.13 -0.17
CA THR A 168 35.50 22.25 -1.35
C THR A 168 36.96 22.17 -1.76
N ALA A 169 37.49 20.97 -1.93
CA ALA A 169 38.81 20.74 -2.53
C ALA A 169 38.65 20.07 -3.90
N HIS A 170 38.93 20.80 -4.97
CA HIS A 170 39.13 20.19 -6.29
C HIS A 170 40.57 19.68 -6.40
N VAL A 171 40.75 18.51 -7.01
CA VAL A 171 42.08 17.90 -7.15
C VAL A 171 42.35 17.58 -8.62
N ILE A 172 43.43 18.10 -9.15
CA ILE A 172 43.90 17.87 -10.51
C ILE A 172 45.13 16.97 -10.43
N GLY A 173 44.97 15.72 -10.85
CA GLY A 173 46.04 14.72 -10.90
C GLY A 173 46.79 14.80 -12.22
N PHE A 174 47.92 15.50 -12.24
CA PHE A 174 48.69 15.75 -13.45
C PHE A 174 49.73 14.64 -13.73
N ASP A 175 49.53 13.85 -14.78
CA ASP A 175 50.36 12.72 -15.17
C ASP A 175 50.53 11.67 -14.04
N VAL A 176 49.47 11.45 -13.26
CA VAL A 176 49.42 10.44 -12.20
C VAL A 176 49.07 9.09 -12.83
N LYS A 177 50.06 8.26 -13.13
CA LYS A 177 49.86 6.98 -13.85
C LYS A 177 49.31 5.85 -13.00
N ARG A 178 49.53 5.89 -11.69
CA ARG A 178 49.24 4.77 -10.79
C ARG A 178 47.83 4.89 -10.22
N ARG A 179 47.02 3.85 -10.43
CA ARG A 179 45.61 3.82 -9.98
C ARG A 179 45.47 4.00 -8.46
N ASP A 180 46.39 3.48 -7.65
CA ASP A 180 46.36 3.67 -6.20
C ASP A 180 46.61 5.14 -5.80
N GLU A 181 47.51 5.82 -6.51
CA GLU A 181 47.80 7.25 -6.27
C GLU A 181 46.64 8.14 -6.73
N GLN A 182 46.01 7.80 -7.87
CA GLN A 182 44.78 8.46 -8.32
C GLN A 182 43.61 8.27 -7.33
N LEU A 183 43.50 7.10 -6.70
CA LEU A 183 42.46 6.81 -5.72
C LEU A 183 42.61 7.70 -4.47
N GLU A 184 43.83 7.86 -3.96
CA GLU A 184 44.11 8.74 -2.80
C GLU A 184 43.75 10.20 -3.11
N LEU A 185 44.17 10.70 -4.28
CA LEU A 185 43.88 12.07 -4.71
C LEU A 185 42.38 12.31 -4.96
N ARG A 186 41.70 11.34 -5.59
CA ARG A 186 40.25 11.41 -5.83
C ARG A 186 39.46 11.43 -4.52
N CYS A 187 39.87 10.61 -3.57
CA CYS A 187 39.21 10.51 -2.27
C CYS A 187 39.25 11.82 -1.49
N LEU A 188 40.36 12.57 -1.54
CA LEU A 188 40.44 13.91 -0.96
C LEU A 188 39.39 14.84 -1.58
N ALA A 189 39.23 14.82 -2.90
CA ALA A 189 38.26 15.66 -3.60
C ALA A 189 36.82 15.28 -3.21
N GLU A 190 36.47 14.01 -3.38
CA GLU A 190 35.11 13.50 -3.15
C GLU A 190 34.66 13.69 -1.69
N ASN A 191 35.56 13.51 -0.72
CA ASN A 191 35.22 13.71 0.70
C ASN A 191 34.93 15.17 1.08
N THR A 192 35.25 16.13 0.20
CA THR A 192 34.98 17.57 0.38
C THR A 192 33.95 18.10 -0.62
N GLY A 193 33.23 17.19 -1.30
CA GLY A 193 32.28 17.56 -2.36
C GLY A 193 32.92 18.18 -3.61
N GLY A 194 34.25 18.07 -3.77
CA GLY A 194 34.98 18.56 -4.92
C GLY A 194 35.22 17.49 -5.99
N ASP A 195 35.61 17.95 -7.17
CA ASP A 195 35.88 17.10 -8.33
C ASP A 195 37.36 16.70 -8.43
N TYR A 196 37.60 15.47 -8.88
CA TYR A 196 38.91 14.98 -9.29
C TYR A 196 39.06 15.02 -10.82
N PHE A 197 40.07 15.73 -11.31
CA PHE A 197 40.38 15.85 -12.74
C PHE A 197 41.69 15.11 -13.04
N PRO A 198 41.66 13.94 -13.68
CA PRO A 198 42.87 13.36 -14.27
C PRO A 198 43.30 14.22 -15.47
N SER A 199 44.57 14.57 -15.53
CA SER A 199 45.15 15.33 -16.65
C SER A 199 46.45 14.68 -17.08
N ASP A 200 46.44 14.02 -18.24
CA ASP A 200 47.60 13.34 -18.80
C ASP A 200 48.39 14.23 -19.78
N THR A 201 47.83 15.36 -20.22
CA THR A 201 48.42 16.29 -21.19
C THR A 201 48.41 17.75 -20.69
N ALA A 202 49.12 18.63 -21.39
CA ALA A 202 49.14 20.07 -21.08
C ALA A 202 47.76 20.72 -21.27
N GLU A 203 47.08 20.35 -22.35
CA GLU A 203 45.74 20.84 -22.70
C GLU A 203 44.71 20.41 -21.65
N GLU A 204 44.76 19.15 -21.20
CA GLU A 204 43.86 18.65 -20.15
C GLU A 204 44.09 19.33 -18.80
N LEU A 205 45.34 19.67 -18.46
CA LEU A 205 45.65 20.42 -17.23
C LEU A 205 45.05 21.83 -17.29
N GLU A 206 45.16 22.49 -18.44
CA GLU A 206 44.56 23.81 -18.66
C GLU A 206 43.03 23.76 -18.54
N ASP A 207 42.39 22.78 -19.19
CA ASP A 207 40.95 22.59 -19.13
C ASP A 207 40.45 22.27 -17.71
N ALA A 208 41.15 21.42 -16.97
CA ALA A 208 40.83 21.10 -15.58
C ALA A 208 40.91 22.36 -14.69
N LEU A 209 41.95 23.17 -14.86
CA LEU A 209 42.10 24.44 -14.16
C LEU A 209 40.96 25.41 -14.52
N ARG A 210 40.58 25.50 -15.80
CA ARG A 210 39.44 26.33 -16.24
C ARG A 210 38.10 25.89 -15.66
N LYS A 211 37.88 24.59 -15.48
CA LYS A 211 36.65 24.05 -14.87
C LYS A 211 36.56 24.42 -13.39
N THR A 212 37.66 24.29 -12.65
CA THR A 212 37.74 24.69 -11.22
C THR A 212 37.72 26.21 -11.02
N ALA A 213 37.95 26.98 -12.08
CA ALA A 213 37.95 28.43 -12.08
C ALA A 213 36.58 29.10 -12.22
N LYS A 214 35.49 28.38 -12.53
CA LYS A 214 34.14 28.99 -12.62
C LYS A 214 33.47 29.06 -11.24
N PRO A 215 32.71 30.12 -10.90
CA PRO A 215 31.87 30.12 -9.70
C PRO A 215 30.90 28.94 -9.73
N ALA A 216 30.69 28.31 -8.58
CA ALA A 216 29.75 27.21 -8.44
C ALA A 216 28.32 27.74 -8.64
N THR A 217 27.86 27.80 -9.89
CA THR A 217 26.42 27.80 -10.16
C THR A 217 25.93 26.39 -9.87
N ASP A 218 25.05 26.26 -8.88
CA ASP A 218 24.29 25.05 -8.49
C ASP A 218 24.36 23.94 -9.55
N ASN A 219 25.20 22.95 -9.32
CA ASN A 219 25.20 21.72 -10.10
C ASN A 219 25.33 20.53 -9.15
N THR A 220 24.21 19.82 -9.01
CA THR A 220 24.17 18.38 -8.74
C THR A 220 25.12 17.66 -9.73
N PRO A 221 25.91 16.65 -9.31
CA PRO A 221 27.00 16.12 -10.14
C PRO A 221 26.46 15.53 -11.45
N ALA A 222 26.88 16.12 -12.58
CA ALA A 222 26.73 15.52 -13.90
C ALA A 222 27.93 14.58 -14.13
N SER A 223 27.65 13.28 -14.13
CA SER A 223 28.59 12.22 -14.49
C SER A 223 28.76 12.20 -16.01
N ASP A 224 29.96 12.49 -16.51
CA ASP A 224 30.38 12.24 -17.90
C ASP A 224 30.56 10.71 -18.13
N LEU A 225 29.47 9.96 -18.05
CA LEU A 225 29.34 8.67 -18.72
C LEU A 225 28.70 8.93 -20.10
N PRO A 226 28.88 8.05 -21.11
CA PRO A 226 28.17 8.18 -22.39
C PRO A 226 26.68 8.47 -22.12
N ASP A 227 25.99 9.22 -23.01
CA ASP A 227 24.57 9.63 -22.91
C ASP A 227 23.63 8.42 -22.74
N VAL A 228 23.66 7.79 -21.58
CA VAL A 228 22.98 6.56 -21.23
C VAL A 228 22.06 6.92 -20.10
N VAL A 229 20.84 7.29 -20.47
CA VAL A 229 19.82 7.71 -19.52
C VAL A 229 18.94 6.52 -19.16
N LEU A 230 18.86 6.23 -17.86
CA LEU A 230 17.88 5.32 -17.29
C LEU A 230 16.58 6.10 -17.03
N ASP A 231 15.60 5.93 -17.91
CA ASP A 231 14.24 6.42 -17.70
C ASP A 231 13.46 5.40 -16.85
N ALA A 232 13.52 5.61 -15.54
CA ALA A 232 12.77 4.90 -14.51
C ALA A 232 12.05 5.90 -13.61
N PRO A 233 10.96 5.55 -12.92
CA PRO A 233 10.39 6.42 -11.88
C PRO A 233 11.37 6.61 -10.71
N ASP A 234 11.31 7.75 -10.03
CA ASP A 234 12.14 8.03 -8.84
C ASP A 234 11.63 7.31 -7.59
N THR A 235 10.34 6.96 -7.58
CA THR A 235 9.67 6.27 -6.47
C THR A 235 8.75 5.18 -6.99
N VAL A 236 8.76 4.02 -6.33
CA VAL A 236 7.93 2.86 -6.67
C VAL A 236 7.42 2.18 -5.41
N GLU A 237 6.27 1.53 -5.50
CA GLU A 237 5.73 0.75 -4.39
C GLU A 237 6.46 -0.59 -4.27
N ALA A 238 6.69 -1.05 -3.05
CA ALA A 238 7.25 -2.37 -2.77
C ALA A 238 6.48 -3.45 -3.54
N THR A 239 7.20 -4.40 -4.13
CA THR A 239 6.68 -5.55 -4.90
C THR A 239 5.95 -5.24 -6.21
N SER A 240 5.85 -3.97 -6.61
CA SER A 240 5.33 -3.57 -7.91
C SER A 240 6.35 -3.82 -9.04
N ASP A 241 5.86 -3.95 -10.27
CA ASP A 241 6.71 -4.05 -11.46
C ASP A 241 7.11 -2.66 -11.96
N VAL A 242 8.42 -2.43 -12.03
CA VAL A 242 9.03 -1.19 -12.49
C VAL A 242 9.49 -1.38 -13.93
N THR A 243 8.91 -0.60 -14.83
CA THR A 243 9.37 -0.54 -16.22
C THR A 243 10.46 0.51 -16.37
N ILE A 244 11.66 0.08 -16.73
CA ILE A 244 12.82 0.93 -17.01
C ILE A 244 13.05 0.95 -18.52
N LYS A 245 13.14 2.16 -19.08
CA LYS A 245 13.55 2.37 -20.48
C LYS A 245 15.00 2.84 -20.50
N LEU A 246 15.73 2.31 -21.48
CA LEU A 246 17.11 2.71 -21.72
C LEU A 246 17.17 3.62 -22.95
N LEU A 247 17.67 4.83 -22.76
CA LEU A 247 17.97 5.79 -23.80
C LEU A 247 19.48 5.83 -23.98
N ALA A 248 19.98 5.15 -25.01
CA ALA A 248 21.40 5.04 -25.32
C ALA A 248 21.61 4.77 -26.81
N ASP A 249 22.82 5.02 -27.30
CA ASP A 249 23.23 4.69 -28.67
C ASP A 249 23.17 3.18 -28.94
N ALA A 250 22.94 2.81 -30.20
CA ALA A 250 22.80 1.41 -30.60
C ALA A 250 24.10 0.62 -30.39
N GLY A 251 23.98 -0.58 -29.81
CA GLY A 251 25.10 -1.53 -29.67
C GLY A 251 25.71 -1.64 -28.28
N LEU A 252 25.22 -0.88 -27.29
CA LEU A 252 25.55 -1.08 -25.87
C LEU A 252 25.12 -2.48 -25.41
N ASP A 253 26.08 -3.22 -24.83
CA ASP A 253 25.87 -4.50 -24.16
C ASP A 253 26.06 -4.34 -22.66
N GLY A 254 24.95 -4.38 -21.92
CA GLY A 254 24.93 -4.09 -20.48
C GLY A 254 23.96 -4.97 -19.71
N ARG A 255 24.14 -4.98 -18.39
CA ARG A 255 23.19 -5.54 -17.42
C ARG A 255 22.71 -4.45 -16.48
N LEU A 256 21.40 -4.32 -16.33
CA LEU A 256 20.80 -3.45 -15.34
C LEU A 256 20.67 -4.24 -14.03
N HIS A 257 21.34 -3.78 -12.99
CA HIS A 257 21.36 -4.34 -11.66
C HIS A 257 20.59 -3.44 -10.68
N LEU A 258 19.94 -4.06 -9.70
CA LEU A 258 19.32 -3.36 -8.57
C LEU A 258 20.10 -3.66 -7.29
N PHE A 259 20.50 -2.61 -6.56
CA PHE A 259 21.23 -2.69 -5.30
C PHE A 259 20.44 -2.06 -4.16
N ALA A 260 20.51 -2.64 -2.97
CA ALA A 260 20.15 -1.93 -1.75
C ALA A 260 21.19 -0.83 -1.49
N SER A 261 20.75 0.33 -0.99
CA SER A 261 21.67 1.42 -0.65
C SER A 261 22.74 0.94 0.34
N GLY A 262 24.01 1.13 -0.01
CA GLY A 262 25.17 0.69 0.80
C GLY A 262 25.56 -0.79 0.66
N SER A 263 24.94 -1.55 -0.26
CA SER A 263 25.30 -2.93 -0.58
C SER A 263 26.00 -3.03 -1.93
N ASP A 264 27.11 -3.77 -1.99
CA ASP A 264 27.81 -4.10 -3.25
C ASP A 264 27.29 -5.40 -3.90
N THR A 265 26.37 -6.10 -3.24
CA THR A 265 25.71 -7.29 -3.79
C THR A 265 24.40 -6.90 -4.48
N PRO A 266 24.23 -7.23 -5.78
CA PRO A 266 22.99 -6.96 -6.50
C PRO A 266 21.89 -7.92 -6.04
N ILE A 267 20.68 -7.39 -5.86
CA ILE A 267 19.48 -8.15 -5.51
C ILE A 267 18.98 -8.95 -6.72
N THR A 268 18.95 -8.28 -7.87
CA THR A 268 18.53 -8.85 -9.15
C THR A 268 19.25 -8.14 -10.29
N TYR A 269 19.24 -8.75 -11.47
CA TYR A 269 19.73 -8.14 -12.69
C TYR A 269 18.97 -8.63 -13.92
N GLN A 270 18.91 -7.78 -14.94
CA GLN A 270 18.40 -8.13 -16.27
C GLN A 270 19.35 -7.65 -17.35
N ARG A 271 19.48 -8.43 -18.43
CA ARG A 271 20.32 -8.06 -19.57
C ARG A 271 19.56 -7.07 -20.47
N VAL A 272 20.27 -6.05 -20.92
CA VAL A 272 19.78 -5.10 -21.92
C VAL A 272 19.64 -5.82 -23.26
N GLN A 273 18.50 -5.67 -23.94
CA GLN A 273 18.24 -6.30 -25.24
C GLN A 273 18.08 -5.22 -26.32
N PRO A 274 19.02 -5.11 -27.27
CA PRO A 274 18.88 -4.18 -28.39
C PRO A 274 17.77 -4.61 -29.34
N VAL A 275 17.11 -3.63 -29.97
CA VAL A 275 16.06 -3.87 -30.98
C VAL A 275 16.60 -3.54 -32.37
N ALA A 276 16.23 -4.31 -33.38
CA ALA A 276 16.73 -4.16 -34.75
C ALA A 276 16.44 -2.79 -35.39
N SER A 277 15.43 -2.07 -34.90
CA SER A 277 15.06 -0.71 -35.33
C SER A 277 15.92 0.41 -34.70
N GLY A 278 16.89 0.05 -33.85
CA GLY A 278 17.57 0.98 -32.95
C GLY A 278 16.86 1.06 -31.59
N GLY A 279 17.62 1.36 -30.53
CA GLY A 279 17.15 1.41 -29.15
C GLY A 279 17.08 0.04 -28.45
N TYR A 280 16.38 0.01 -27.31
CA TYR A 280 16.37 -1.12 -26.38
C TYR A 280 14.96 -1.52 -25.95
N LYS A 281 14.75 -2.82 -25.72
CA LYS A 281 13.50 -3.32 -25.16
C LYS A 281 13.36 -2.81 -23.71
N PRO A 282 12.17 -2.31 -23.29
CA PRO A 282 11.93 -1.95 -21.90
C PRO A 282 12.21 -3.13 -20.97
N ILE A 283 12.91 -2.85 -19.87
CA ILE A 283 13.25 -3.83 -18.84
C ILE A 283 12.20 -3.73 -17.74
N VAL A 284 11.64 -4.86 -17.34
CA VAL A 284 10.73 -4.93 -16.19
C VAL A 284 11.46 -5.57 -15.03
N LEU A 285 11.59 -4.83 -13.92
CA LEU A 285 12.14 -5.31 -12.66
C LEU A 285 11.07 -5.29 -11.59
N ARG A 286 11.01 -6.32 -10.75
CA ARG A 286 10.13 -6.32 -9.57
C ARG A 286 10.80 -5.57 -8.42
N ALA A 287 10.13 -4.56 -7.87
CA ALA A 287 10.62 -3.82 -6.71
C ALA A 287 10.74 -4.74 -5.49
N PRO A 288 11.80 -4.60 -4.66
CA PRO A 288 11.96 -5.35 -3.41
C PRO A 288 10.76 -5.17 -2.47
N ALA A 289 10.51 -6.18 -1.62
CA ALA A 289 9.44 -6.11 -0.62
C ALA A 289 9.77 -5.16 0.53
N GLN A 290 11.06 -4.94 0.80
CA GLN A 290 11.51 -4.03 1.84
C GLN A 290 11.49 -2.59 1.32
N ALA A 291 10.82 -1.70 2.05
CA ALA A 291 10.89 -0.27 1.77
C ALA A 291 12.28 0.28 2.11
N GLY A 292 12.74 1.25 1.33
CA GLY A 292 14.05 1.84 1.51
C GLY A 292 14.60 2.48 0.23
N ASN A 293 15.86 2.91 0.31
CA ASN A 293 16.57 3.47 -0.83
C ASN A 293 17.32 2.36 -1.57
N TYR A 294 17.16 2.36 -2.88
CA TYR A 294 17.81 1.44 -3.80
C TYR A 294 18.47 2.22 -4.91
N THR A 295 19.36 1.54 -5.61
CA THR A 295 20.09 2.11 -6.73
C THR A 295 20.01 1.16 -7.92
N LEU A 296 19.57 1.69 -9.05
CA LEU A 296 19.69 1.05 -10.35
C LEU A 296 21.07 1.38 -10.92
N LYS A 297 21.87 0.36 -11.24
CA LYS A 297 23.16 0.54 -11.92
C LYS A 297 23.17 -0.27 -13.20
N LEU A 298 23.50 0.37 -14.31
CA LEU A 298 23.77 -0.30 -15.56
C LEU A 298 25.27 -0.58 -15.64
N LEU A 299 25.65 -1.85 -15.79
CA LEU A 299 27.05 -2.27 -15.88
C LEU A 299 27.35 -2.86 -17.26
N HIS A 300 28.49 -2.52 -17.83
CA HIS A 300 28.98 -3.14 -19.06
C HIS A 300 29.27 -4.64 -18.82
N VAL A 301 28.92 -5.51 -19.78
CA VAL A 301 28.98 -6.97 -19.58
C VAL A 301 30.41 -7.47 -19.34
N ASP A 302 31.38 -6.96 -20.08
CA ASP A 302 32.77 -7.46 -20.08
C ASP A 302 33.69 -6.77 -19.06
N THR A 303 33.52 -5.47 -18.86
CA THR A 303 34.43 -4.65 -18.04
C THR A 303 33.91 -4.46 -16.62
N GLY A 304 32.61 -4.65 -16.39
CA GLY A 304 31.97 -4.36 -15.11
C GLY A 304 31.92 -2.86 -14.76
N GLU A 305 32.22 -1.99 -15.73
CA GLU A 305 32.15 -0.55 -15.58
C GLU A 305 30.70 -0.09 -15.43
N VAL A 306 30.44 0.87 -14.53
CA VAL A 306 29.12 1.47 -14.35
C VAL A 306 28.90 2.49 -15.47
N LEU A 307 27.93 2.22 -16.32
CA LEU A 307 27.57 3.03 -17.49
C LEU A 307 26.47 4.05 -17.20
N ALA A 308 25.61 3.78 -16.22
CA ALA A 308 24.60 4.72 -15.73
C ALA A 308 24.13 4.31 -14.34
N GLU A 309 23.75 5.29 -13.52
CA GLU A 309 23.24 5.08 -12.17
C GLU A 309 21.99 5.93 -11.95
N LYS A 310 20.96 5.37 -11.30
CA LYS A 310 19.76 6.10 -10.94
C LYS A 310 19.25 5.68 -9.55
N PRO A 311 19.01 6.63 -8.62
CA PRO A 311 18.38 6.32 -7.34
C PRO A 311 16.91 5.91 -7.55
N LEU A 312 16.45 4.97 -6.73
CA LEU A 312 15.08 4.47 -6.70
C LEU A 312 14.62 4.34 -5.25
N THR A 313 13.61 5.11 -4.85
CA THR A 313 13.01 4.96 -3.52
C THR A 313 11.86 3.96 -3.59
N VAL A 314 11.96 2.87 -2.82
CA VAL A 314 10.87 1.91 -2.66
C VAL A 314 10.07 2.31 -1.43
N ILE A 315 8.84 2.75 -1.61
CA ILE A 315 7.92 3.02 -0.51
C ILE A 315 7.17 1.75 -0.11
N ALA A 316 6.86 1.63 1.18
CA ALA A 316 6.00 0.56 1.65
C ALA A 316 4.63 0.71 0.97
N ASN A 317 4.10 -0.38 0.43
CA ASN A 317 2.71 -0.40 0.02
C ASN A 317 1.87 -0.33 1.31
N GLU A 318 1.12 0.75 1.51
CA GLU A 318 0.26 0.85 2.68
C GLU A 318 -0.82 -0.22 2.61
N LEU A 319 -0.90 -1.04 3.65
CA LEU A 319 -1.94 -2.04 3.78
C LEU A 319 -3.30 -1.32 3.88
N THR A 320 -4.12 -1.46 2.85
CA THR A 320 -5.47 -0.86 2.81
C THR A 320 -6.53 -1.93 2.57
N LEU A 321 -7.67 -1.72 3.23
CA LEU A 321 -8.83 -2.60 3.17
C LEU A 321 -10.02 -1.78 2.67
N VAL A 322 -10.49 -2.08 1.46
CA VAL A 322 -11.59 -1.36 0.82
C VAL A 322 -12.81 -2.28 0.77
N ALA A 323 -13.90 -1.83 1.36
CA ALA A 323 -15.21 -2.47 1.31
C ALA A 323 -16.27 -1.36 1.29
N ALA A 324 -17.53 -1.72 0.99
CA ALA A 324 -18.65 -0.82 1.19
C ALA A 324 -18.75 -0.37 2.67
N ASP A 325 -19.26 0.84 2.93
CA ASP A 325 -19.50 1.30 4.30
C ASP A 325 -20.80 0.70 4.86
N THR A 326 -21.71 0.31 3.97
CA THR A 326 -23.02 -0.20 4.32
C THR A 326 -23.50 -1.25 3.33
N VAL A 327 -24.13 -2.31 3.84
CA VAL A 327 -24.67 -3.44 3.07
C VAL A 327 -25.94 -3.97 3.73
N LEU A 328 -26.84 -4.60 2.98
CA LEU A 328 -28.05 -5.20 3.55
C LEU A 328 -27.74 -6.51 4.27
N ILE A 329 -28.56 -6.89 5.26
CA ILE A 329 -28.55 -8.22 5.85
C ILE A 329 -28.65 -9.34 4.79
N ALA A 330 -28.02 -10.48 5.08
CA ALA A 330 -28.02 -11.68 4.22
C ALA A 330 -27.61 -11.44 2.76
N SER A 331 -26.79 -10.43 2.52
CA SER A 331 -26.15 -10.14 1.23
C SER A 331 -24.65 -10.50 1.27
N THR A 332 -23.96 -10.27 0.16
CA THR A 332 -22.50 -10.43 0.07
C THR A 332 -21.82 -9.06 0.00
N VAL A 333 -20.75 -8.88 0.79
CA VAL A 333 -19.85 -7.73 0.67
C VAL A 333 -18.55 -8.16 -0.01
N GLU A 334 -18.16 -7.42 -1.04
CA GLU A 334 -16.86 -7.57 -1.68
C GLU A 334 -15.83 -6.71 -0.94
N VAL A 335 -14.69 -7.31 -0.63
CA VAL A 335 -13.59 -6.68 0.09
C VAL A 335 -12.32 -6.78 -0.76
N GLN A 336 -11.74 -5.63 -1.08
CA GLN A 336 -10.47 -5.52 -1.79
C GLN A 336 -9.34 -5.23 -0.80
N LEU A 337 -8.30 -6.05 -0.83
CA LEU A 337 -7.06 -5.84 -0.09
C LEU A 337 -5.99 -5.28 -1.02
N THR A 338 -5.29 -4.24 -0.58
CA THR A 338 -4.06 -3.75 -1.22
C THR A 338 -2.96 -3.71 -0.17
N GLY A 339 -1.74 -4.12 -0.55
CA GLY A 339 -0.61 -4.15 0.37
C GLY A 339 0.61 -4.83 -0.26
N PRO A 340 1.71 -5.02 0.50
CA PRO A 340 2.92 -5.68 0.02
C PRO A 340 2.61 -7.05 -0.56
N ALA A 341 3.36 -7.55 -1.55
CA ALA A 341 3.18 -8.93 -2.00
C ALA A 341 3.48 -9.93 -0.88
N ASP A 342 2.86 -11.11 -0.97
CA ASP A 342 3.03 -12.25 -0.07
C ASP A 342 2.40 -12.10 1.34
N LEU A 343 1.46 -11.18 1.53
CA LEU A 343 0.60 -11.18 2.72
C LEU A 343 -0.17 -12.50 2.79
N GLN A 344 -0.01 -13.19 3.92
CA GLN A 344 -0.74 -14.39 4.25
C GLN A 344 -1.66 -14.12 5.42
N GLY A 345 -2.85 -14.69 5.37
CA GLY A 345 -3.86 -14.47 6.39
C GLY A 345 -5.27 -14.67 5.86
N ARG A 346 -6.22 -14.04 6.53
CA ARG A 346 -7.64 -14.08 6.16
C ARG A 346 -8.29 -12.74 6.35
N ILE A 347 -9.35 -12.51 5.60
CA ILE A 347 -10.28 -11.41 5.84
C ILE A 347 -11.52 -12.00 6.51
N ASP A 348 -11.94 -11.40 7.61
CA ASP A 348 -13.10 -11.83 8.38
C ASP A 348 -14.08 -10.69 8.68
N LEU A 349 -15.36 -11.03 8.74
CA LEU A 349 -16.41 -10.12 9.20
C LEU A 349 -16.60 -10.36 10.70
N TYR A 350 -16.14 -9.43 11.53
CA TYR A 350 -16.16 -9.53 12.98
C TYR A 350 -17.42 -8.89 13.58
N ASP A 351 -18.06 -9.62 14.49
CA ASP A 351 -19.15 -9.12 15.32
C ASP A 351 -18.59 -8.67 16.69
N PRO A 352 -18.58 -7.37 17.00
CA PRO A 352 -18.06 -6.86 18.26
C PRO A 352 -18.92 -7.27 19.47
N ARG A 353 -20.19 -7.65 19.27
CA ARG A 353 -21.12 -8.03 20.36
C ARG A 353 -20.86 -9.44 20.85
N SER A 354 -20.66 -10.39 19.93
CA SER A 354 -20.30 -11.77 20.26
C SER A 354 -18.79 -11.98 20.44
N GLN A 355 -17.99 -11.00 20.01
CA GLN A 355 -16.53 -11.06 19.97
C GLN A 355 -15.99 -12.20 19.09
N THR A 356 -16.73 -12.57 18.05
CA THR A 356 -16.37 -13.66 17.12
C THR A 356 -16.49 -13.20 15.68
N SER A 357 -15.74 -13.83 14.79
CA SER A 357 -15.94 -13.66 13.34
C SER A 357 -17.19 -14.43 12.91
N TYR A 358 -18.07 -13.78 12.15
CA TYR A 358 -19.26 -14.39 11.55
C TYR A 358 -18.88 -15.24 10.34
N THR A 359 -18.12 -14.66 9.41
CA THR A 359 -17.59 -15.33 8.22
C THR A 359 -16.15 -14.92 8.00
N TYR A 360 -15.40 -15.74 7.27
CA TYR A 360 -14.03 -15.44 6.89
C TYR A 360 -13.65 -16.19 5.61
N ALA A 361 -12.68 -15.63 4.88
CA ALA A 361 -12.06 -16.27 3.73
C ALA A 361 -10.57 -15.96 3.69
N ALA A 362 -9.79 -16.89 3.14
CA ALA A 362 -8.35 -16.73 2.99
C ALA A 362 -8.04 -15.64 1.95
N VAL A 363 -6.96 -14.92 2.16
CA VAL A 363 -6.43 -14.00 1.16
C VAL A 363 -5.64 -14.80 0.12
N GLU A 364 -5.97 -14.61 -1.14
CA GLU A 364 -5.33 -15.30 -2.27
C GLU A 364 -4.70 -14.30 -3.23
N ALA A 365 -3.56 -14.66 -3.83
CA ALA A 365 -2.91 -13.84 -4.83
C ALA A 365 -3.73 -13.82 -6.14
N ALA A 366 -3.88 -12.64 -6.75
CA ALA A 366 -4.53 -12.51 -8.04
C ALA A 366 -3.57 -12.91 -9.19
N PRO A 367 -4.07 -13.53 -10.28
CA PRO A 367 -3.24 -13.89 -11.44
C PRO A 367 -2.50 -12.70 -12.07
N GLU A 368 -3.08 -11.51 -11.96
CA GLU A 368 -2.58 -10.27 -12.57
C GLU A 368 -1.65 -9.50 -11.63
N GLY A 369 -1.34 -10.08 -10.46
CA GLY A 369 -0.62 -9.41 -9.36
C GLY A 369 -1.56 -8.77 -8.35
N GLY A 370 -1.13 -8.70 -7.08
CA GLY A 370 -1.97 -8.23 -5.97
C GLY A 370 -2.83 -9.37 -5.37
N TYR A 371 -3.99 -9.01 -4.82
CA TYR A 371 -4.90 -9.94 -4.14
C TYR A 371 -6.26 -10.02 -4.83
N ALA A 372 -6.81 -11.23 -4.92
CA ALA A 372 -8.16 -11.43 -5.42
C ALA A 372 -9.19 -10.78 -4.46
N PRO A 373 -10.29 -10.22 -4.98
CA PRO A 373 -11.39 -9.73 -4.15
C PRO A 373 -11.94 -10.86 -3.27
N VAL A 374 -12.17 -10.56 -2.00
CA VAL A 374 -12.76 -11.51 -1.06
C VAL A 374 -14.25 -11.21 -0.89
N LEU A 375 -15.07 -12.22 -1.13
CA LEU A 375 -16.52 -12.16 -0.92
C LEU A 375 -16.87 -12.69 0.46
N LEU A 376 -17.51 -11.87 1.30
CA LEU A 376 -17.97 -12.25 2.63
C LEU A 376 -19.50 -12.18 2.72
N GLU A 377 -20.12 -13.22 3.27
CA GLU A 377 -21.54 -13.22 3.60
C GLU A 377 -21.84 -12.38 4.83
N THR A 378 -22.88 -11.57 4.75
CA THR A 378 -23.35 -10.73 5.84
C THR A 378 -24.42 -11.45 6.65
N PRO A 379 -24.50 -11.24 7.97
CA PRO A 379 -25.48 -11.90 8.81
C PRO A 379 -26.90 -11.41 8.55
N ALA A 380 -27.87 -12.17 9.04
CA ALA A 380 -29.28 -11.80 9.04
C ALA A 380 -29.64 -10.75 10.12
N ILE A 381 -28.64 -10.17 10.78
CA ILE A 381 -28.78 -9.24 11.90
C ILE A 381 -28.22 -7.89 11.47
N ALA A 382 -29.04 -6.86 11.57
CA ALA A 382 -28.58 -5.50 11.37
C ALA A 382 -27.69 -5.04 12.54
N GLY A 383 -26.70 -4.21 12.24
CA GLY A 383 -25.82 -3.64 13.26
C GLY A 383 -24.43 -3.29 12.77
N GLU A 384 -23.57 -2.93 13.70
CA GLU A 384 -22.17 -2.62 13.44
C GLU A 384 -21.33 -3.89 13.44
N TYR A 385 -20.53 -4.03 12.39
CA TYR A 385 -19.56 -5.07 12.20
C TYR A 385 -18.22 -4.45 11.79
N THR A 386 -17.17 -5.25 11.76
CA THR A 386 -15.85 -4.80 11.32
C THR A 386 -15.27 -5.81 10.36
N VAL A 387 -14.94 -5.37 9.15
CA VAL A 387 -14.13 -6.18 8.24
C VAL A 387 -12.69 -6.07 8.69
N ARG A 388 -12.02 -7.19 8.91
CA ARG A 388 -10.64 -7.22 9.41
C ARG A 388 -9.78 -8.08 8.52
N PHE A 389 -8.56 -7.62 8.23
CA PHE A 389 -7.49 -8.47 7.75
C PHE A 389 -6.62 -8.91 8.92
N THR A 390 -6.50 -10.21 9.09
CA THR A 390 -5.76 -10.86 10.18
C THR A 390 -4.67 -11.73 9.58
N ASP A 391 -3.44 -11.58 10.05
CA ASP A 391 -2.29 -12.38 9.61
C ASP A 391 -2.35 -13.84 10.10
N THR A 392 -1.34 -14.64 9.72
CA THR A 392 -1.23 -16.05 10.14
C THR A 392 -1.02 -16.25 11.64
N ASP A 393 -0.55 -15.22 12.34
CA ASP A 393 -0.35 -15.24 13.80
C ASP A 393 -1.62 -14.83 14.56
N GLY A 394 -2.69 -14.48 13.84
CA GLY A 394 -3.97 -14.09 14.41
C GLY A 394 -4.03 -12.62 14.84
N LYS A 395 -3.08 -11.78 14.41
CA LYS A 395 -3.05 -10.35 14.71
C LYS A 395 -3.75 -9.57 13.61
N THR A 396 -4.66 -8.67 14.01
CA THR A 396 -5.31 -7.73 13.09
C THR A 396 -4.31 -6.69 12.61
N GLN A 397 -4.18 -6.59 11.29
CA GLN A 397 -3.23 -5.69 10.62
C GLN A 397 -3.94 -4.49 9.98
N ALA A 398 -5.17 -4.68 9.52
CA ALA A 398 -6.04 -3.62 9.04
C ALA A 398 -7.50 -3.95 9.38
N ASP A 399 -8.30 -2.92 9.61
CA ASP A 399 -9.73 -3.04 9.82
C ASP A 399 -10.51 -1.91 9.14
N LYS A 400 -11.79 -2.19 8.88
CA LYS A 400 -12.74 -1.24 8.33
C LYS A 400 -14.12 -1.46 8.96
N PRO A 401 -14.74 -0.42 9.57
CA PRO A 401 -16.12 -0.50 10.02
C PRO A 401 -17.09 -0.81 8.86
N LEU A 402 -18.08 -1.65 9.11
CA LEU A 402 -19.15 -1.97 8.18
C LEU A 402 -20.48 -1.93 8.93
N TYR A 403 -21.44 -1.19 8.40
CA TYR A 403 -22.81 -1.21 8.92
C TYR A 403 -23.66 -2.18 8.09
N VAL A 404 -24.28 -3.16 8.75
CA VAL A 404 -25.25 -4.05 8.11
C VAL A 404 -26.65 -3.48 8.37
N GLU A 405 -27.29 -3.02 7.30
CA GLU A 405 -28.63 -2.44 7.32
C GLU A 405 -29.72 -3.51 7.35
N ALA A 406 -30.79 -3.23 8.10
CA ALA A 406 -31.98 -4.05 8.07
C ALA A 406 -32.66 -3.97 6.69
N ALA A 407 -33.20 -5.09 6.23
CA ALA A 407 -34.04 -5.13 5.05
C ALA A 407 -35.52 -5.19 5.44
N ASP A 408 -36.38 -4.70 4.55
CA ASP A 408 -37.83 -4.86 4.67
C ASP A 408 -38.20 -6.32 4.40
N ILE A 409 -38.47 -7.08 5.46
CA ILE A 409 -38.88 -8.47 5.40
C ILE A 409 -40.35 -8.58 5.74
N SER A 410 -41.14 -9.23 4.88
CA SER A 410 -42.56 -9.46 5.14
C SER A 410 -43.05 -10.81 4.64
N ILE A 411 -44.10 -11.31 5.27
CA ILE A 411 -44.71 -12.60 4.93
C ILE A 411 -45.93 -12.35 4.03
N ASP A 412 -45.90 -12.92 2.83
CA ASP A 412 -47.04 -12.89 1.92
C ASP A 412 -47.94 -14.11 2.16
N ALA A 413 -48.84 -13.98 3.13
CA ALA A 413 -49.82 -15.01 3.48
C ALA A 413 -51.19 -14.39 3.77
N THR A 414 -52.24 -15.20 3.69
CA THR A 414 -53.59 -14.78 4.10
C THR A 414 -53.66 -14.47 5.61
N GLU A 415 -54.52 -13.53 5.99
CA GLU A 415 -54.79 -13.15 7.37
C GLU A 415 -55.99 -13.89 7.96
N VAL A 416 -56.85 -14.48 7.12
CA VAL A 416 -58.04 -15.23 7.53
C VAL A 416 -58.20 -16.46 6.65
N ALA A 417 -58.44 -17.62 7.27
CA ALA A 417 -58.71 -18.87 6.54
C ALA A 417 -59.59 -19.82 7.37
N PRO A 418 -60.39 -20.69 6.76
CA PRO A 418 -61.09 -21.75 7.49
C PRO A 418 -60.12 -22.83 8.00
N MET A 419 -60.45 -23.48 9.11
CA MET A 419 -59.67 -24.61 9.63
C MET A 419 -59.64 -25.77 8.63
N ALA A 420 -58.61 -26.62 8.73
CA ALA A 420 -58.44 -27.77 7.84
C ALA A 420 -58.44 -27.41 6.35
N THR A 421 -57.96 -26.22 5.99
CA THR A 421 -57.77 -25.81 4.59
C THR A 421 -56.30 -25.69 4.24
N ARG A 422 -56.00 -25.83 2.96
CA ARG A 422 -54.69 -25.62 2.38
C ARG A 422 -54.52 -24.14 2.02
N VAL A 423 -53.46 -23.53 2.53
CA VAL A 423 -53.10 -22.14 2.25
C VAL A 423 -51.67 -22.03 1.74
N THR A 424 -51.40 -20.99 0.97
CA THR A 424 -50.05 -20.63 0.53
C THR A 424 -49.50 -19.50 1.39
N ALA A 425 -48.20 -19.55 1.66
CA ALA A 425 -47.48 -18.49 2.33
C ALA A 425 -46.10 -18.30 1.67
N GLY A 426 -45.82 -17.07 1.23
CA GLY A 426 -44.55 -16.64 0.65
C GLY A 426 -43.77 -15.70 1.56
N LEU A 427 -42.57 -15.34 1.10
CA LEU A 427 -41.66 -14.42 1.79
C LEU A 427 -41.20 -13.35 0.81
N LEU A 428 -41.28 -12.09 1.23
CA LEU A 428 -40.68 -10.95 0.55
C LEU A 428 -39.47 -10.53 1.40
N ALA A 429 -38.26 -10.81 0.90
CA ALA A 429 -36.99 -10.55 1.57
C ALA A 429 -35.86 -10.43 0.53
N PRO A 430 -34.67 -9.91 0.89
CA PRO A 430 -33.49 -9.98 0.04
C PRO A 430 -33.11 -11.42 -0.32
N PRO A 431 -32.53 -11.66 -1.50
CA PRO A 431 -32.14 -13.00 -1.90
C PRO A 431 -31.05 -13.57 -0.98
N GLY A 432 -31.06 -14.89 -0.78
CA GLY A 432 -30.11 -15.58 0.11
C GLY A 432 -30.47 -15.58 1.60
N LEU A 433 -31.54 -14.88 2.01
CA LEU A 433 -32.04 -14.96 3.39
C LEU A 433 -32.82 -16.25 3.62
N ASP A 434 -32.09 -17.34 3.87
CA ASP A 434 -32.65 -18.65 4.14
C ASP A 434 -33.21 -18.77 5.56
N GLY A 435 -34.26 -19.57 5.72
CA GLY A 435 -34.85 -19.79 7.03
C GLY A 435 -36.03 -20.75 7.03
N HIS A 436 -36.89 -20.58 8.03
CA HIS A 436 -38.09 -21.35 8.23
C HIS A 436 -39.31 -20.44 8.30
N LEU A 437 -40.32 -20.77 7.51
CA LEU A 437 -41.65 -20.21 7.66
C LEU A 437 -42.48 -21.16 8.52
N SER A 438 -42.95 -20.65 9.65
CA SER A 438 -43.60 -21.45 10.68
C SER A 438 -44.94 -20.85 11.10
N LEU A 439 -45.87 -21.72 11.50
CA LEU A 439 -47.18 -21.32 12.00
C LEU A 439 -47.30 -21.74 13.47
N THR A 440 -47.52 -20.78 14.37
CA THR A 440 -47.67 -21.01 15.81
C THR A 440 -49.06 -20.62 16.27
N GLN A 441 -49.71 -21.44 17.10
CA GLN A 441 -50.99 -21.09 17.73
C GLN A 441 -50.77 -20.17 18.93
N ALA A 442 -51.63 -19.17 19.11
CA ALA A 442 -51.59 -18.27 20.26
C ALA A 442 -51.60 -19.06 21.59
N GLY A 443 -50.69 -18.70 22.51
CA GLY A 443 -50.55 -19.35 23.81
C GLY A 443 -49.85 -20.73 23.79
N ARG A 444 -49.49 -21.27 22.62
CA ARG A 444 -48.74 -22.52 22.50
C ARG A 444 -47.23 -22.25 22.45
N ARG A 445 -46.44 -23.13 23.07
CA ARG A 445 -44.98 -23.16 22.87
C ARG A 445 -44.63 -23.98 21.62
N GLY A 446 -43.84 -23.39 20.74
CA GLY A 446 -43.36 -24.03 19.51
C GLY A 446 -44.35 -23.95 18.34
N ALA A 447 -43.81 -24.09 17.13
CA ALA A 447 -44.60 -24.08 15.91
C ALA A 447 -45.38 -25.39 15.73
N LEU A 448 -46.57 -25.29 15.16
CA LEU A 448 -47.38 -26.43 14.72
C LEU A 448 -46.94 -26.94 13.36
N LEU A 449 -46.63 -26.00 12.47
CA LEU A 449 -46.11 -26.27 11.13
C LEU A 449 -44.83 -25.48 10.96
N SER A 450 -43.83 -26.07 10.31
CA SER A 450 -42.60 -25.38 9.96
C SER A 450 -42.04 -26.01 8.68
N GLN A 451 -41.70 -25.18 7.71
CA GLN A 451 -41.08 -25.60 6.47
C GLN A 451 -39.91 -24.66 6.15
N ARG A 452 -38.84 -25.20 5.56
CA ARG A 452 -37.68 -24.41 5.12
C ARG A 452 -38.06 -23.61 3.88
N ILE A 453 -37.69 -22.33 3.85
CA ILE A 453 -37.81 -21.43 2.70
C ILE A 453 -36.42 -20.89 2.36
N GLN A 454 -36.11 -20.86 1.06
CA GLN A 454 -34.82 -20.46 0.51
C GLN A 454 -35.03 -19.93 -0.90
N THR A 455 -34.08 -19.15 -1.41
CA THR A 455 -34.14 -18.67 -2.79
C THR A 455 -33.73 -19.74 -3.80
N ASP A 456 -34.27 -19.66 -5.00
CA ASP A 456 -33.80 -20.44 -6.14
C ASP A 456 -32.56 -19.80 -6.81
N ALA A 457 -32.18 -20.31 -7.99
CA ALA A 457 -31.02 -19.83 -8.74
C ALA A 457 -31.17 -18.38 -9.26
N ASP A 458 -32.41 -17.90 -9.39
CA ASP A 458 -32.73 -16.54 -9.83
C ASP A 458 -32.89 -15.57 -8.64
N GLY A 459 -32.77 -16.07 -7.40
CA GLY A 459 -32.89 -15.27 -6.19
C GLY A 459 -34.34 -15.11 -5.69
N GLU A 460 -35.28 -15.90 -6.20
CA GLU A 460 -36.71 -15.77 -5.88
C GLU A 460 -37.17 -16.80 -4.84
N TYR A 461 -38.15 -16.43 -4.02
CA TYR A 461 -38.75 -17.32 -3.02
C TYR A 461 -39.98 -18.03 -3.55
N ALA A 462 -39.95 -19.37 -3.59
CA ALA A 462 -41.14 -20.16 -3.90
C ALA A 462 -42.14 -20.13 -2.72
N ALA A 463 -43.41 -19.82 -3.02
CA ALA A 463 -44.48 -19.88 -2.02
C ALA A 463 -44.66 -21.33 -1.53
N LEU A 464 -44.76 -21.47 -0.20
CA LEU A 464 -44.92 -22.76 0.46
C LEU A 464 -46.40 -23.05 0.73
N THR A 465 -46.75 -24.33 0.67
CA THR A 465 -48.12 -24.80 0.91
C THR A 465 -48.24 -25.43 2.29
N PHE A 466 -49.24 -25.02 3.06
CA PHE A 466 -49.49 -25.47 4.42
C PHE A 466 -50.93 -25.96 4.57
N ASP A 467 -51.10 -27.14 5.17
CA ASP A 467 -52.40 -27.65 5.58
C ASP A 467 -52.71 -27.15 7.00
N LEU A 468 -53.65 -26.22 7.14
CA LEU A 468 -53.97 -25.61 8.41
C LEU A 468 -54.53 -26.63 9.40
N PRO A 469 -54.23 -26.47 10.71
CA PRO A 469 -54.82 -27.31 11.74
C PRO A 469 -56.34 -27.25 11.70
N ALA A 470 -56.99 -28.35 12.07
CA ALA A 470 -58.45 -28.38 12.19
C ALA A 470 -58.96 -27.76 13.50
N ILE A 471 -58.33 -26.67 13.94
CA ILE A 471 -58.59 -25.97 15.20
C ILE A 471 -58.75 -24.49 14.86
N ALA A 472 -59.94 -23.95 15.09
CA ALA A 472 -60.15 -22.51 15.00
C ALA A 472 -59.40 -21.77 16.14
N GLY A 473 -58.99 -20.53 15.85
CA GLY A 473 -58.29 -19.68 16.81
C GLY A 473 -57.33 -18.71 16.14
N ASP A 474 -56.54 -18.03 16.97
CA ASP A 474 -55.53 -17.09 16.51
C ASP A 474 -54.17 -17.77 16.38
N TYR A 475 -53.50 -17.48 15.28
CA TYR A 475 -52.21 -18.02 14.90
C TYR A 475 -51.29 -16.89 14.45
N THR A 476 -49.99 -17.17 14.41
CA THR A 476 -48.96 -16.25 13.95
C THR A 476 -48.03 -17.00 13.00
N TRP A 477 -47.97 -16.52 11.77
CA TRP A 477 -46.88 -16.82 10.85
C TRP A 477 -45.61 -16.17 11.35
N ARG A 478 -44.51 -16.92 11.31
CA ARG A 478 -43.18 -16.47 11.73
C ARG A 478 -42.16 -16.89 10.70
N PHE A 479 -41.39 -15.92 10.19
CA PHE A 479 -40.18 -16.20 9.46
C PHE A 479 -38.98 -16.12 10.41
N THR A 480 -38.22 -17.21 10.49
CA THR A 480 -37.07 -17.35 11.37
C THR A 480 -35.84 -17.71 10.54
N SER A 481 -34.74 -16.95 10.66
CA SER A 481 -33.49 -17.23 9.96
C SER A 481 -32.85 -18.55 10.41
N LEU A 482 -31.86 -19.05 9.67
CA LEU A 482 -31.08 -20.23 10.09
C LEU A 482 -30.31 -20.00 11.40
N ALA A 483 -30.08 -18.75 11.79
CA ALA A 483 -29.50 -18.37 13.09
C ALA A 483 -30.52 -18.40 14.24
N ASN A 484 -31.76 -18.86 14.00
CA ASN A 484 -32.88 -18.90 14.95
C ASN A 484 -33.43 -17.52 15.38
N GLU A 485 -33.31 -16.51 14.52
CA GLU A 485 -33.84 -15.18 14.80
C GLU A 485 -35.13 -14.92 14.06
N THR A 486 -36.11 -14.36 14.75
CA THR A 486 -37.39 -14.00 14.14
C THR A 486 -37.27 -12.64 13.46
N LEU A 487 -37.47 -12.61 12.15
CA LEU A 487 -37.29 -11.40 11.33
C LEU A 487 -38.61 -10.83 10.81
N ALA A 488 -39.66 -11.64 10.71
CA ALA A 488 -41.00 -11.18 10.38
C ALA A 488 -42.08 -12.03 11.05
N GLU A 489 -43.20 -11.38 11.38
CA GLU A 489 -44.40 -12.02 11.90
C GLU A 489 -45.64 -11.51 11.17
N LYS A 490 -46.64 -12.37 10.99
CA LYS A 490 -47.95 -11.98 10.45
C LYS A 490 -49.08 -12.77 11.13
N PRO A 491 -50.14 -12.10 11.62
CA PRO A 491 -51.26 -12.82 12.23
C PRO A 491 -52.08 -13.60 11.21
N LEU A 492 -52.64 -14.73 11.64
CA LEU A 492 -53.62 -15.53 10.92
C LEU A 492 -54.77 -15.88 11.86
N ARG A 493 -56.00 -15.54 11.46
CA ARG A 493 -57.21 -15.99 12.16
C ARG A 493 -57.80 -17.19 11.46
N VAL A 494 -57.76 -18.35 12.12
CA VAL A 494 -58.36 -19.58 11.63
C VAL A 494 -59.80 -19.65 12.12
N LEU A 495 -60.75 -19.65 11.18
CA LEU A 495 -62.18 -19.73 11.46
C LEU A 495 -62.63 -21.19 11.50
N ASP A 496 -63.75 -21.46 12.18
CA ASP A 496 -64.40 -22.76 12.03
C ASP A 496 -64.85 -22.96 10.57
N ALA A 497 -64.72 -24.19 10.08
CA ALA A 497 -65.18 -24.59 8.77
C ALA A 497 -66.52 -25.31 8.89
N THR A 498 -67.50 -24.93 8.06
CA THR A 498 -68.74 -25.69 7.91
C THR A 498 -68.49 -26.85 6.94
N LEU A 499 -68.66 -28.08 7.43
CA LEU A 499 -68.54 -29.29 6.62
C LEU A 499 -69.88 -30.01 6.65
N GLU A 500 -70.48 -30.21 5.48
CA GLU A 500 -71.72 -30.97 5.33
C GLU A 500 -71.47 -32.19 4.45
N LEU A 501 -71.96 -33.34 4.91
CA LEU A 501 -71.93 -34.59 4.16
C LEU A 501 -73.32 -34.80 3.56
N ASN A 502 -73.43 -34.86 2.24
CA ASN A 502 -74.69 -35.19 1.57
C ASN A 502 -74.91 -36.72 1.54
N ALA A 503 -74.69 -37.42 2.66
CA ALA A 503 -74.92 -38.85 2.73
C ALA A 503 -76.40 -39.17 3.02
N PRO A 504 -76.96 -40.27 2.50
CA PRO A 504 -78.32 -40.66 2.79
C PRO A 504 -78.47 -41.11 4.25
N ALA A 505 -79.65 -40.86 4.83
CA ALA A 505 -79.96 -41.32 6.19
C ALA A 505 -80.11 -42.86 6.29
N ARG A 506 -80.36 -43.53 5.16
CA ARG A 506 -80.50 -44.99 5.05
C ARG A 506 -79.80 -45.53 3.81
N ALA A 507 -79.31 -46.76 3.87
CA ALA A 507 -78.67 -47.46 2.76
C ALA A 507 -79.00 -48.95 2.78
N THR A 508 -78.97 -49.60 1.61
CA THR A 508 -79.26 -51.04 1.50
C THR A 508 -78.02 -51.88 1.81
N LEU A 509 -78.22 -53.06 2.40
CA LEU A 509 -77.14 -54.02 2.67
C LEU A 509 -76.28 -54.33 1.43
N GLY A 510 -74.99 -54.01 1.48
CA GLY A 510 -74.03 -54.29 0.39
C GLY A 510 -74.03 -53.28 -0.77
N GLU A 511 -74.89 -52.26 -0.72
CA GLU A 511 -74.95 -51.14 -1.67
C GLU A 511 -73.65 -50.31 -1.66
N VAL A 512 -73.35 -49.63 -2.76
CA VAL A 512 -72.33 -48.60 -2.80
C VAL A 512 -73.01 -47.25 -2.62
N VAL A 513 -72.70 -46.56 -1.51
CA VAL A 513 -73.20 -45.22 -1.21
C VAL A 513 -72.17 -44.20 -1.68
N GLU A 514 -72.59 -43.29 -2.55
CA GLU A 514 -71.81 -42.15 -2.99
C GLU A 514 -72.09 -40.93 -2.09
N ILE A 515 -71.03 -40.23 -1.68
CA ILE A 515 -71.11 -39.05 -0.82
C ILE A 515 -70.41 -37.90 -1.52
N ILE A 516 -71.09 -36.75 -1.51
CA ILE A 516 -70.56 -35.47 -1.98
C ILE A 516 -70.37 -34.58 -0.75
N PRO A 517 -69.13 -34.35 -0.31
CA PRO A 517 -68.84 -33.39 0.74
C PRO A 517 -69.03 -31.95 0.24
N HIS A 518 -69.54 -31.08 1.12
CA HIS A 518 -69.58 -29.64 0.94
C HIS A 518 -68.75 -29.00 2.05
N ALA A 519 -67.63 -28.38 1.68
CA ALA A 519 -66.73 -27.69 2.60
C ALA A 519 -66.08 -26.49 1.90
N PRO A 520 -65.36 -25.62 2.63
CA PRO A 520 -64.66 -24.48 2.04
C PRO A 520 -63.61 -24.92 1.00
N THR A 521 -63.35 -24.04 0.03
CA THR A 521 -62.28 -24.19 -0.96
C THR A 521 -60.95 -24.51 -0.26
N GLY A 522 -60.24 -25.53 -0.76
CA GLY A 522 -58.97 -25.98 -0.20
C GLY A 522 -59.06 -26.87 1.04
N PHE A 523 -60.26 -27.29 1.47
CA PHE A 523 -60.39 -28.24 2.59
C PHE A 523 -59.60 -29.53 2.35
N VAL A 524 -58.97 -30.00 3.42
CA VAL A 524 -58.19 -31.24 3.48
C VAL A 524 -58.62 -32.05 4.70
N GLY A 525 -58.88 -33.34 4.48
CA GLY A 525 -59.26 -34.27 5.55
C GLY A 525 -59.30 -35.70 5.06
N THR A 526 -59.78 -36.61 5.91
CA THR A 526 -60.04 -38.00 5.54
C THR A 526 -61.43 -38.42 5.96
N ILE A 527 -62.07 -39.27 5.18
CA ILE A 527 -63.40 -39.82 5.47
C ILE A 527 -63.35 -41.34 5.50
N HIS A 528 -63.98 -41.95 6.48
CA HIS A 528 -64.15 -43.40 6.55
C HIS A 528 -65.51 -43.78 7.15
N LEU A 529 -65.87 -45.05 6.97
CA LEU A 529 -67.06 -45.65 7.56
C LEU A 529 -66.70 -46.31 8.90
N GLU A 530 -67.51 -46.15 9.93
CA GLU A 530 -67.38 -46.86 11.20
C GLU A 530 -68.70 -47.56 11.60
N ASP A 531 -68.60 -48.64 12.36
CA ASP A 531 -69.76 -49.28 12.99
C ASP A 531 -70.17 -48.58 14.31
N ALA A 532 -71.24 -49.07 14.94
CA ALA A 532 -71.72 -48.56 16.22
C ALA A 532 -70.71 -48.66 17.38
N LYS A 533 -69.67 -49.51 17.26
CA LYS A 533 -68.57 -49.66 18.22
C LYS A 533 -67.36 -48.77 17.87
N ARG A 534 -67.48 -47.91 16.84
CA ARG A 534 -66.40 -47.08 16.29
C ARG A 534 -65.27 -47.90 15.67
N GLN A 535 -65.56 -49.12 15.23
CA GLN A 535 -64.62 -49.91 14.46
C GLN A 535 -64.67 -49.46 13.01
N ARG A 536 -63.52 -49.05 12.46
CA ARG A 536 -63.40 -48.62 11.06
C ARG A 536 -63.68 -49.78 10.10
N MET A 537 -64.56 -49.51 9.15
CA MET A 537 -65.05 -50.42 8.12
C MET A 537 -64.42 -50.04 6.78
N GLY A 538 -63.24 -50.60 6.50
CA GLY A 538 -62.51 -50.38 5.25
C GLY A 538 -61.48 -49.26 5.29
N GLU A 539 -61.00 -48.86 4.11
CA GLU A 539 -59.98 -47.82 3.96
C GLU A 539 -60.61 -46.42 4.04
N ALA A 540 -59.86 -45.49 4.63
CA ALA A 540 -60.19 -44.08 4.65
C ALA A 540 -59.82 -43.49 3.30
N GLN A 541 -60.66 -42.61 2.82
CA GLN A 541 -60.47 -41.90 1.56
C GLN A 541 -60.08 -40.46 1.88
N ALA A 542 -59.15 -39.89 1.12
CA ALA A 542 -58.77 -38.50 1.27
C ALA A 542 -59.87 -37.58 0.74
N LEU A 543 -60.20 -36.53 1.49
CA LEU A 543 -61.03 -35.43 1.06
C LEU A 543 -60.14 -34.26 0.69
N THR A 544 -60.12 -33.92 -0.59
CA THR A 544 -59.41 -32.76 -1.13
C THR A 544 -60.35 -32.01 -2.06
N ALA A 545 -60.46 -30.70 -1.87
CA ALA A 545 -61.20 -29.82 -2.78
C ALA A 545 -60.31 -29.39 -3.96
N GLU A 546 -60.81 -29.50 -5.19
CA GLU A 546 -60.26 -28.81 -6.35
C GLU A 546 -61.16 -27.62 -6.69
N GLY A 547 -60.77 -26.42 -6.24
CA GLY A 547 -61.66 -25.26 -6.27
C GLY A 547 -62.88 -25.48 -5.36
N ASP A 548 -64.08 -25.26 -5.88
CA ASP A 548 -65.35 -25.39 -5.14
C ASP A 548 -65.98 -26.80 -5.26
N ARG A 549 -65.25 -27.78 -5.78
CA ARG A 549 -65.76 -29.14 -6.03
C ARG A 549 -64.93 -30.19 -5.29
N PHE A 550 -65.62 -31.12 -4.66
CA PHE A 550 -65.03 -32.33 -4.08
C PHE A 550 -65.24 -33.53 -5.00
N ALA A 551 -64.27 -34.43 -5.01
CA ALA A 551 -64.46 -35.74 -5.60
C ALA A 551 -65.57 -36.50 -4.87
N VAL A 552 -66.42 -37.21 -5.63
CA VAL A 552 -67.39 -38.15 -5.06
C VAL A 552 -66.62 -39.28 -4.40
N VAL A 553 -66.88 -39.53 -3.12
CA VAL A 553 -66.32 -40.69 -2.40
C VAL A 553 -67.38 -41.77 -2.29
N ALA A 554 -67.00 -43.01 -2.58
CA ALA A 554 -67.93 -44.14 -2.62
C ALA A 554 -67.58 -45.16 -1.55
N PHE A 555 -68.56 -45.58 -0.75
CA PHE A 555 -68.40 -46.56 0.30
C PHE A 555 -69.30 -47.77 0.05
N LYS A 556 -68.71 -48.96 0.04
CA LYS A 556 -69.49 -50.20 0.02
C LYS A 556 -70.01 -50.51 1.42
N MET A 557 -71.33 -50.47 1.57
CA MET A 557 -72.00 -50.73 2.84
C MET A 557 -71.83 -52.19 3.28
N PRO A 558 -71.70 -52.47 4.58
CA PRO A 558 -71.63 -53.83 5.08
C PRO A 558 -72.88 -54.64 4.75
N LYS A 559 -72.75 -55.97 4.65
CA LYS A 559 -73.89 -56.88 4.47
C LYS A 559 -74.60 -57.22 5.79
N LEU A 560 -74.46 -56.37 6.79
CA LEU A 560 -75.00 -56.54 8.13
C LEU A 560 -75.85 -55.33 8.46
N ALA A 561 -77.08 -55.58 8.93
CA ALA A 561 -77.97 -54.51 9.35
C ALA A 561 -77.44 -53.84 10.63
N GLY A 562 -77.56 -52.51 10.70
CA GLY A 562 -77.09 -51.76 11.85
C GLY A 562 -76.90 -50.27 11.59
N ALA A 563 -76.56 -49.55 12.65
CA ALA A 563 -76.17 -48.14 12.55
C ALA A 563 -74.67 -48.04 12.26
N TYR A 564 -74.35 -47.33 11.18
CA TYR A 564 -72.99 -46.97 10.80
C TYR A 564 -72.84 -45.45 10.78
N ALA A 565 -71.62 -44.95 10.69
CA ALA A 565 -71.38 -43.52 10.54
C ALA A 565 -70.26 -43.23 9.54
N PHE A 566 -70.49 -42.24 8.70
CA PHE A 566 -69.44 -41.58 7.93
C PHE A 566 -68.76 -40.57 8.84
N VAL A 567 -67.45 -40.73 9.02
CA VAL A 567 -66.64 -39.97 9.95
C VAL A 567 -65.59 -39.22 9.15
N VAL A 568 -65.57 -37.89 9.28
CA VAL A 568 -64.52 -37.05 8.70
C VAL A 568 -63.56 -36.62 9.80
N LEU A 569 -62.28 -36.89 9.57
CA LEU A 569 -61.18 -36.50 10.45
C LEU A 569 -60.26 -35.48 9.76
N SER A 570 -59.51 -34.75 10.58
CA SER A 570 -58.35 -33.97 10.14
C SER A 570 -57.36 -34.82 9.32
N THR A 571 -56.48 -34.18 8.56
CA THR A 571 -55.43 -34.86 7.79
C THR A 571 -54.51 -35.74 8.65
N SER A 572 -54.27 -35.34 9.90
CA SER A 572 -53.53 -36.12 10.91
C SER A 572 -54.33 -37.26 11.54
N GLY A 573 -55.64 -37.36 11.29
CA GLY A 573 -56.53 -38.40 11.81
C GLY A 573 -56.84 -38.29 13.31
N ASP A 574 -56.44 -37.19 13.96
CA ASP A 574 -56.52 -37.02 15.41
C ASP A 574 -57.75 -36.24 15.87
N ARG A 575 -58.44 -35.53 14.95
CA ARG A 575 -59.56 -34.67 15.29
C ARG A 575 -60.79 -34.97 14.44
N LEU A 576 -61.92 -35.14 15.11
CA LEU A 576 -63.23 -35.27 14.48
C LEU A 576 -63.72 -33.93 13.94
N LEU A 577 -64.06 -33.90 12.65
CA LEU A 577 -64.59 -32.72 11.96
C LEU A 577 -66.09 -32.83 11.73
N GLU A 578 -66.54 -33.99 11.25
CA GLU A 578 -67.95 -34.25 10.99
C GLU A 578 -68.28 -35.72 11.23
N ARG A 579 -69.50 -36.01 11.68
CA ARG A 579 -69.98 -37.39 11.86
C ARG A 579 -71.45 -37.51 11.52
N GLN A 580 -71.74 -38.16 10.41
CA GLN A 580 -73.11 -38.42 9.96
C GLN A 580 -73.48 -39.89 10.13
N ILE A 581 -74.63 -40.17 10.75
CA ILE A 581 -75.14 -41.53 10.96
C ILE A 581 -75.93 -41.98 9.72
N VAL A 582 -75.72 -43.23 9.31
CA VAL A 582 -76.50 -43.93 8.27
C VAL A 582 -77.03 -45.24 8.85
N LEU A 583 -78.32 -45.51 8.66
CA LEU A 583 -78.91 -46.81 8.99
C LEU A 583 -78.78 -47.74 7.79
N ASN A 584 -78.24 -48.92 8.00
CA ASN A 584 -78.09 -49.94 6.96
C ASN A 584 -79.14 -51.02 7.20
N ASP A 585 -80.18 -51.09 6.37
CA ASP A 585 -81.35 -51.96 6.52
C ASP A 585 -81.67 -52.83 5.28
#